data_AF-A0A167W4W8-F1
#
_entry.id   AF-A0A167W4W8-F1
#
_cell.length_a   1.000
_cell.length_b   1.000
_cell.length_c   1.000
_cell.angle_alpha   90.00
_cell.angle_beta   90.00
_cell.angle_gamma   90.00
#
_symmetry.space_group_name_H-M   'P 1'
#
loop_
_entity.id
_entity.type
_entity.pdbx_description
1 polymer ?
#
loop_
_entity_poly.entity_id
_entity_poly.type
_entity_poly.pdbx_seq_one_letter_code
_entity_poly.pdbx_strand_id
1 'polypeptide(L)'
;MEPSDPRLVDLWPKGSDSKEQEAVALSRRLQQTAMVCLSQDQFFIRHKLSTFEALLMVIYNLSHNESVDQGWALLGMALNIGIALRCNVDSQGLNHLETERRRRCWVGILTLHTYQAILFRDIDMSFLLDIKTTMPADVNDADITQEGISRPSSAPTQMSVMMFKVQLFRISTQICHHISGPSRLEIEPLNEFDATIAEEQQRWDSAYLVDGAPNILDSSYAYWCILQTYAHQLYLLLHRPFRHSRSPHFLATSRERCIASSAALIGIHRQIYEVPLLRPYLWLLRGVTSLKALHAAVALNSCLLDMSPSFESGLYREELNKLVLRMENLSRRSAICLKAHRLLLQLQTQFGVENQQLPNSGPRCESTIEDWTDMREWFGADLFNWNLDNVGNIPVV
;
A
#
# COMPACT_ATOMS: atom_id res chain seq x y z
N MET A 1 -3.83 15.52 -0.47
CA MET A 1 -4.38 16.67 -1.21
C MET A 1 -3.23 17.53 -1.71
N GLU A 2 -3.29 17.94 -2.99
CA GLU A 2 -2.35 18.88 -3.58
C GLU A 2 -2.90 20.31 -3.45
N PRO A 3 -2.06 21.32 -3.12
CA PRO A 3 -2.51 22.70 -2.96
C PRO A 3 -3.11 23.33 -4.22
N SER A 4 -2.79 22.78 -5.39
CA SER A 4 -3.27 23.24 -6.69
C SER A 4 -4.55 22.55 -7.17
N ASP A 5 -5.21 21.73 -6.34
CA ASP A 5 -6.45 21.04 -6.75
C ASP A 5 -7.60 22.07 -6.86
N PRO A 6 -8.24 22.22 -8.04
CA PRO A 6 -9.30 23.19 -8.25
C PRO A 6 -10.53 22.94 -7.37
N ARG A 7 -10.72 21.71 -6.87
CA ARG A 7 -11.82 21.37 -5.96
C ARG A 7 -11.62 21.89 -4.53
N LEU A 8 -10.41 22.38 -4.22
CA LEU A 8 -10.07 22.89 -2.89
C LEU A 8 -10.10 24.42 -2.83
N VAL A 9 -10.35 25.11 -3.95
CA VAL A 9 -10.27 26.58 -4.07
C VAL A 9 -11.11 27.29 -2.99
N ASP A 10 -12.30 26.76 -2.70
CA ASP A 10 -13.23 27.34 -1.70
C ASP A 10 -12.96 26.88 -0.27
N LEU A 11 -12.09 25.89 -0.07
CA LEU A 11 -11.76 25.30 1.23
C LEU A 11 -10.49 25.89 1.86
N TRP A 12 -9.73 26.70 1.11
CA TRP A 12 -8.52 27.33 1.61
C TRP A 12 -8.83 28.50 2.55
N PRO A 13 -8.18 28.58 3.72
CA PRO A 13 -8.19 29.80 4.53
C PRO A 13 -7.68 31.00 3.71
N LYS A 14 -8.35 32.14 3.80
CA LYS A 14 -7.88 33.37 3.13
C LYS A 14 -6.66 33.92 3.88
N GLY A 15 -5.48 33.87 3.24
CA GLY A 15 -4.30 34.65 3.65
C GLY A 15 -3.13 33.87 4.28
N SER A 16 -2.76 32.72 3.74
CA SER A 16 -1.67 31.89 4.28
C SER A 16 -0.39 31.88 3.44
N ASP A 17 0.75 31.82 4.12
CA ASP A 17 2.09 31.82 3.52
C ASP A 17 2.58 30.42 3.07
N SER A 18 1.92 29.33 3.49
CA SER A 18 2.32 27.95 3.13
C SER A 18 1.12 27.04 2.83
N LYS A 19 0.69 27.04 1.57
CA LYS A 19 -0.44 26.22 1.07
C LYS A 19 -0.24 24.71 1.30
N GLU A 20 1.00 24.25 1.50
CA GLU A 20 1.32 22.85 1.72
C GLU A 20 0.97 22.34 3.12
N GLN A 21 1.30 23.12 4.16
CA GLN A 21 0.97 22.78 5.54
C GLN A 21 -0.54 22.82 5.77
N GLU A 22 -1.21 23.77 5.11
CA GLU A 22 -2.66 23.86 5.12
C GLU A 22 -3.34 22.65 4.46
N ALA A 23 -2.76 22.09 3.39
CA ALA A 23 -3.31 20.91 2.73
C ALA A 23 -3.32 19.70 3.67
N VAL A 24 -2.28 19.55 4.49
CA VAL A 24 -2.19 18.49 5.51
C VAL A 24 -3.18 18.75 6.64
N ALA A 25 -3.25 19.99 7.14
CA ALA A 25 -4.20 20.36 8.19
C ALA A 25 -5.67 20.17 7.76
N LEU A 26 -6.01 20.57 6.53
CA LEU A 26 -7.34 20.40 5.94
C LEU A 26 -7.68 18.92 5.78
N SER A 27 -6.75 18.10 5.26
CA SER A 27 -6.95 16.65 5.15
C SER A 27 -7.23 16.01 6.50
N ARG A 28 -6.50 16.40 7.55
CA ARG A 28 -6.72 15.92 8.93
C ARG A 28 -8.07 16.36 9.47
N ARG A 29 -8.45 17.63 9.25
CA ARG A 29 -9.75 18.15 9.66
C ARG A 29 -10.91 17.40 8.99
N LEU A 30 -10.83 17.17 7.67
CA LEU A 30 -11.84 16.42 6.93
C LEU A 30 -11.97 14.99 7.44
N GLN A 31 -10.85 14.33 7.72
CA GLN A 31 -10.84 12.99 8.32
C GLN A 31 -11.50 12.98 9.71
N GLN A 32 -11.17 13.95 10.57
CA GLN A 32 -11.79 14.10 11.89
C GLN A 32 -13.29 14.35 11.78
N THR A 33 -13.72 15.23 10.87
CA THR A 33 -15.14 15.50 10.62
C THR A 33 -15.87 14.25 10.13
N ALA A 34 -15.27 13.46 9.22
CA ALA A 34 -15.85 12.20 8.77
C ALA A 34 -16.04 11.21 9.93
N MET A 35 -15.07 11.09 10.85
CA MET A 35 -15.19 10.26 12.05
C MET A 35 -16.29 10.76 13.00
N VAL A 36 -16.43 12.07 13.18
CA VAL A 36 -17.53 12.66 13.96
C VAL A 36 -18.88 12.32 13.32
N CYS A 37 -19.01 12.46 12.00
CA CYS A 37 -20.25 12.10 11.30
C CYS A 37 -20.59 10.61 11.46
N LEU A 38 -19.61 9.72 11.35
CA LEU A 38 -19.81 8.28 11.59
C LEU A 38 -20.29 8.02 13.03
N SER A 39 -19.66 8.65 14.01
CA SER A 39 -20.04 8.54 15.43
C SER A 39 -21.47 9.04 15.68
N GLN A 40 -21.85 10.18 15.10
CA GLN A 40 -23.21 10.73 15.22
C GLN A 40 -24.27 9.84 14.56
N ASP A 41 -23.93 9.11 13.49
CA ASP A 41 -24.82 8.11 12.90
C ASP A 41 -24.86 6.79 13.69
N GLN A 42 -24.13 6.70 14.81
CA GLN A 42 -24.08 5.56 15.72
C GLN A 42 -23.64 4.26 15.02
N PHE A 43 -22.63 4.34 14.15
CA PHE A 43 -22.19 3.21 13.31
C PHE A 43 -21.83 1.93 14.09
N PHE A 44 -21.50 2.04 15.38
CA PHE A 44 -21.28 0.89 16.27
C PHE A 44 -22.52 0.02 16.49
N ILE A 45 -23.69 0.66 16.59
CA ILE A 45 -24.94 0.00 17.00
C ILE A 45 -25.91 -0.08 15.82
N ARG A 46 -25.99 0.98 15.02
CA ARG A 46 -26.89 1.08 13.87
C ARG A 46 -26.11 0.85 12.58
N HIS A 47 -26.29 -0.32 12.00
CA HIS A 47 -25.60 -0.69 10.75
C HIS A 47 -26.44 -0.28 9.55
N LYS A 48 -26.00 0.75 8.82
CA LYS A 48 -26.54 1.13 7.50
C LYS A 48 -25.47 0.96 6.45
N LEU A 49 -25.86 0.57 5.23
CA LEU A 49 -24.93 0.36 4.13
C LEU A 49 -24.15 1.64 3.76
N SER A 50 -24.81 2.80 3.72
CA SER A 50 -24.15 4.09 3.41
C SER A 50 -23.10 4.49 4.44
N THR A 51 -23.40 4.24 5.72
CA THR A 51 -22.48 4.51 6.83
C THR A 51 -21.30 3.55 6.79
N PHE A 52 -21.54 2.32 6.38
CA PHE A 52 -20.51 1.31 6.17
C PHE A 52 -19.59 1.66 4.98
N GLU A 53 -20.13 2.10 3.86
CA GLU A 53 -19.35 2.62 2.72
C GLU A 53 -18.46 3.79 3.14
N ALA A 54 -19.00 4.75 3.90
CA ALA A 54 -18.24 5.87 4.45
C ALA A 54 -17.11 5.39 5.40
N LEU A 55 -17.40 4.41 6.26
CA LEU A 55 -16.41 3.81 7.15
C LEU A 55 -15.25 3.17 6.36
N LEU A 56 -15.55 2.40 5.30
CA LEU A 56 -14.52 1.80 4.44
C LEU A 56 -13.63 2.85 3.78
N MET A 57 -14.20 3.98 3.34
CA MET A 57 -13.41 5.09 2.77
C MET A 57 -12.50 5.75 3.81
N VAL A 58 -12.99 5.91 5.04
CA VAL A 58 -12.17 6.45 6.15
C VAL A 58 -11.04 5.47 6.50
N ILE A 59 -11.32 4.17 6.59
CA ILE A 59 -10.29 3.15 6.83
C ILE A 59 -9.25 3.17 5.71
N TYR A 60 -9.68 3.19 4.45
CA TYR A 60 -8.76 3.27 3.31
C TYR A 60 -7.83 4.48 3.40
N ASN A 61 -8.36 5.64 3.80
CA ASN A 61 -7.58 6.84 4.01
C ASN A 61 -6.59 6.68 5.20
N LEU A 62 -7.04 6.11 6.32
CA LEU A 62 -6.20 5.84 7.49
C LEU A 62 -5.05 4.88 7.15
N SER A 63 -5.31 3.83 6.37
CA SER A 63 -4.31 2.84 5.93
C SER A 63 -3.19 3.44 5.08
N HIS A 64 -3.40 4.61 4.47
CA HIS A 64 -2.40 5.32 3.67
C HIS A 64 -1.76 6.50 4.40
N ASN A 65 -2.17 6.75 5.63
CA ASN A 65 -1.67 7.83 6.48
C ASN A 65 -1.03 7.26 7.75
N GLU A 66 -0.63 8.14 8.68
CA GLU A 66 0.11 7.81 9.90
C GLU A 66 -0.71 7.07 10.98
N SER A 67 -1.97 6.73 10.69
CA SER A 67 -2.92 6.16 11.67
C SER A 67 -3.33 4.74 11.32
N VAL A 68 -2.36 3.91 10.91
CA VAL A 68 -2.59 2.53 10.46
C VAL A 68 -3.17 1.67 11.58
N ASP A 69 -2.76 1.85 12.84
CA ASP A 69 -3.28 1.10 13.99
C ASP A 69 -4.78 1.37 14.21
N GLN A 70 -5.19 2.64 14.11
CA GLN A 70 -6.61 3.02 14.19
C GLN A 70 -7.38 2.43 13.01
N GLY A 71 -6.80 2.48 11.80
CA GLY A 71 -7.37 1.83 10.62
C GLY A 71 -7.57 0.33 10.80
N TRP A 72 -6.68 -0.36 11.53
CA TRP A 72 -6.81 -1.79 11.80
C TRP A 72 -7.98 -2.11 12.74
N ALA A 73 -8.05 -1.46 13.90
CA ALA A 73 -9.15 -1.67 14.82
C ALA A 73 -10.51 -1.41 14.14
N LEU A 74 -10.59 -0.34 13.34
CA LEU A 74 -11.76 -0.03 12.53
C LEU A 74 -12.00 -1.07 11.43
N LEU A 75 -10.98 -1.66 10.82
CA LEU A 75 -11.16 -2.73 9.83
C LEU A 75 -11.74 -4.00 10.43
N GLY A 76 -11.29 -4.42 11.62
CA GLY A 76 -11.91 -5.55 12.34
C GLY A 76 -13.38 -5.29 12.66
N MET A 77 -13.73 -4.05 13.01
CA MET A 77 -15.12 -3.64 13.20
C MET A 77 -15.91 -3.61 11.90
N ALA A 78 -15.31 -3.09 10.82
CA ALA A 78 -15.90 -3.06 9.49
C ALA A 78 -16.20 -4.48 8.98
N LEU A 79 -15.32 -5.45 9.24
CA LEU A 79 -15.58 -6.87 8.95
C LEU A 79 -16.85 -7.35 9.67
N ASN A 80 -16.97 -7.10 10.98
CA ASN A 80 -18.15 -7.48 11.76
C ASN A 80 -19.43 -6.79 11.26
N ILE A 81 -19.38 -5.50 10.95
CA ILE A 81 -20.51 -4.74 10.38
C ILE A 81 -20.87 -5.28 9.00
N GLY A 82 -19.90 -5.59 8.15
CA GLY A 82 -20.11 -6.17 6.82
C GLY A 82 -20.82 -7.51 6.88
N ILE A 83 -20.44 -8.37 7.83
CA ILE A 83 -21.13 -9.65 8.10
C ILE A 83 -22.55 -9.40 8.61
N ALA A 84 -22.75 -8.47 9.55
CA ALA A 84 -24.06 -8.12 10.08
C ALA A 84 -25.01 -7.58 8.98
N LEU A 85 -24.47 -6.79 8.04
CA LEU A 85 -25.16 -6.29 6.85
C LEU A 85 -25.32 -7.33 5.73
N ARG A 86 -24.84 -8.57 5.94
CA ARG A 86 -24.87 -9.67 4.96
C ARG A 86 -24.15 -9.32 3.66
N CYS A 87 -23.09 -8.52 3.71
CA CYS A 87 -22.32 -8.14 2.52
C CYS A 87 -21.58 -9.33 1.88
N ASN A 88 -21.29 -10.37 2.66
CA ASN A 88 -20.60 -11.57 2.24
C ASN A 88 -21.51 -12.63 1.60
N VAL A 89 -22.83 -12.45 1.61
CA VAL A 89 -23.79 -13.43 1.07
C VAL A 89 -24.79 -12.78 0.14
N ASP A 90 -25.18 -13.49 -0.92
CA ASP A 90 -26.24 -13.03 -1.79
C ASP A 90 -27.59 -13.09 -1.06
N SER A 91 -28.25 -11.93 -0.98
CA SER A 91 -29.55 -11.80 -0.32
C SER A 91 -30.66 -11.84 -1.35
N GLN A 92 -31.67 -12.69 -1.11
CA GLN A 92 -32.85 -12.76 -1.96
C GLN A 92 -33.71 -11.49 -1.79
N GLY A 93 -34.24 -10.96 -2.90
CA GLY A 93 -35.16 -9.81 -2.89
C GLY A 93 -34.51 -8.43 -2.92
N LEU A 94 -33.18 -8.34 -3.05
CA LEU A 94 -32.50 -7.07 -3.33
C LEU A 94 -32.46 -6.79 -4.83
N ASN A 95 -32.50 -5.50 -5.21
CA ASN A 95 -32.24 -5.10 -6.60
C ASN A 95 -30.74 -5.26 -6.95
N HIS A 96 -30.41 -5.14 -8.24
CA HIS A 96 -29.04 -5.33 -8.73
C HIS A 96 -28.07 -4.32 -8.13
N LEU A 97 -28.47 -3.06 -8.02
CA LEU A 97 -27.66 -2.00 -7.41
C LEU A 97 -27.30 -2.30 -5.95
N GLU A 98 -28.28 -2.64 -5.13
CA GLU A 98 -28.09 -2.96 -3.71
C GLU A 98 -27.26 -4.23 -3.49
N THR A 99 -27.39 -5.19 -4.40
CA THR A 99 -26.56 -6.40 -4.41
C THR A 99 -25.10 -6.05 -4.72
N GLU A 100 -24.85 -5.28 -5.77
CA GLU A 100 -23.49 -4.89 -6.14
C GLU A 100 -22.83 -3.98 -5.11
N ARG A 101 -23.55 -3.04 -4.49
CA ARG A 101 -23.02 -2.23 -3.38
C ARG A 101 -22.48 -3.11 -2.24
N ARG A 102 -23.24 -4.13 -1.83
CA ARG A 102 -22.83 -5.08 -0.79
C ARG A 102 -21.60 -5.90 -1.18
N ARG A 103 -21.60 -6.47 -2.40
CA ARG A 103 -20.47 -7.24 -2.92
C ARG A 103 -19.19 -6.40 -3.03
N ARG A 104 -19.32 -5.15 -3.47
CA ARG A 104 -18.20 -4.20 -3.57
C ARG A 104 -17.69 -3.79 -2.19
N CYS A 105 -18.56 -3.60 -1.20
CA CYS A 105 -18.13 -3.38 0.18
C CYS A 105 -17.40 -4.60 0.74
N TRP A 106 -17.86 -5.82 0.47
CA TRP A 106 -17.17 -7.04 0.88
C TRP A 106 -15.77 -7.14 0.24
N VAL A 107 -15.66 -6.91 -1.06
CA VAL A 107 -14.35 -6.81 -1.73
C VAL A 107 -13.49 -5.68 -1.17
N GLY A 108 -14.09 -4.54 -0.80
CA GLY A 108 -13.43 -3.46 -0.07
C GLY A 108 -12.75 -3.95 1.21
N ILE A 109 -13.45 -4.74 2.03
CA ILE A 109 -12.87 -5.37 3.23
C ILE A 109 -11.67 -6.26 2.86
N LEU A 110 -11.83 -7.17 1.89
CA LEU A 110 -10.78 -8.09 1.47
C LEU A 110 -9.51 -7.34 1.00
N THR A 111 -9.69 -6.31 0.18
CA THR A 111 -8.56 -5.51 -0.34
C THR A 111 -7.87 -4.68 0.75
N LEU A 112 -8.60 -4.21 1.78
CA LEU A 112 -8.00 -3.53 2.92
C LEU A 112 -7.17 -4.49 3.79
N HIS A 113 -7.61 -5.75 3.94
CA HIS A 113 -6.83 -6.78 4.63
C HIS A 113 -5.55 -7.18 3.89
N THR A 114 -5.42 -6.87 2.59
CA THR A 114 -4.15 -7.09 1.85
C THR A 114 -2.99 -6.33 2.48
N TYR A 115 -3.22 -5.10 2.97
CA TYR A 115 -2.19 -4.36 3.68
C TYR A 115 -1.77 -5.10 4.95
N GLN A 116 -2.73 -5.63 5.71
CA GLN A 116 -2.45 -6.35 6.95
C GLN A 116 -1.69 -7.64 6.71
N ALA A 117 -2.08 -8.44 5.72
CA ALA A 117 -1.39 -9.69 5.39
C ALA A 117 0.11 -9.47 5.10
N ILE A 118 0.44 -8.39 4.39
CA ILE A 118 1.84 -8.07 4.03
C ILE A 118 2.62 -7.48 5.22
N LEU A 119 1.95 -6.67 6.04
CA LEU A 119 2.56 -5.99 7.20
C LEU A 119 2.77 -6.95 8.38
N PHE A 120 1.79 -7.80 8.66
CA PHE A 120 1.73 -8.70 9.80
C PHE A 120 1.76 -10.15 9.32
N ARG A 121 2.97 -10.59 8.94
CA ARG A 121 3.23 -11.88 8.27
C ARG A 121 2.94 -13.11 9.13
N ASP A 122 2.81 -12.90 10.42
CA ASP A 122 2.55 -13.96 11.41
C ASP A 122 1.05 -14.29 11.54
N ILE A 123 0.16 -13.52 10.89
CA ILE A 123 -1.29 -13.70 10.97
C ILE A 123 -1.82 -14.22 9.63
N ASP A 124 -2.37 -15.42 9.66
CA ASP A 124 -3.06 -15.98 8.51
C ASP A 124 -4.50 -15.45 8.40
N MET A 125 -4.76 -14.70 7.34
CA MET A 125 -6.08 -14.14 7.01
C MET A 125 -6.76 -14.90 5.85
N SER A 126 -6.23 -16.05 5.43
CA SER A 126 -6.75 -16.86 4.32
C SER A 126 -8.21 -17.24 4.50
N PHE A 127 -8.68 -17.43 5.74
CA PHE A 127 -10.07 -17.77 6.05
C PHE A 127 -11.09 -16.76 5.45
N LEU A 128 -10.70 -15.50 5.26
CA LEU A 128 -11.57 -14.48 4.65
C LEU A 128 -11.85 -14.78 3.17
N LEU A 129 -10.92 -15.44 2.48
CA LEU A 129 -11.05 -15.88 1.09
C LEU A 129 -11.88 -17.15 0.95
N ASP A 130 -11.97 -17.96 2.01
CA ASP A 130 -12.74 -19.21 2.04
C ASP A 130 -14.24 -18.98 2.28
N ILE A 131 -14.62 -17.77 2.70
CA ILE A 131 -16.03 -17.37 2.83
C ILE A 131 -16.67 -17.40 1.45
N LYS A 132 -17.61 -18.34 1.25
CA LYS A 132 -18.38 -18.48 0.02
C LYS A 132 -19.18 -17.21 -0.25
N THR A 133 -18.68 -16.40 -1.17
CA THR A 133 -19.26 -15.13 -1.57
C THR A 133 -19.27 -15.03 -3.10
N THR A 134 -20.23 -14.30 -3.63
CA THR A 134 -20.25 -13.97 -5.07
C THR A 134 -19.47 -12.67 -5.27
N MET A 135 -18.43 -12.73 -6.10
CA MET A 135 -17.63 -11.54 -6.42
C MET A 135 -18.47 -10.52 -7.20
N PRO A 136 -18.21 -9.21 -7.03
CA PRO A 136 -18.90 -8.16 -7.77
C PRO A 136 -18.62 -8.26 -9.27
N ALA A 137 -19.51 -7.69 -10.07
CA ALA A 137 -19.32 -7.61 -11.50
C ALA A 137 -18.19 -6.64 -11.86
N ASP A 138 -17.37 -7.02 -12.84
CA ASP A 138 -16.31 -6.16 -13.40
C ASP A 138 -16.91 -5.14 -14.37
N VAL A 139 -17.55 -4.11 -13.81
CA VAL A 139 -18.28 -3.04 -14.52
C VAL A 139 -18.10 -1.69 -13.81
N ASN A 140 -18.34 -0.59 -14.51
CA ASN A 140 -18.34 0.75 -13.91
C ASN A 140 -19.64 1.01 -13.14
N ASP A 141 -19.66 2.01 -12.25
CA ASP A 141 -20.88 2.43 -11.53
C ASP A 141 -22.02 2.80 -12.48
N ALA A 142 -21.70 3.45 -13.59
CA ALA A 142 -22.68 3.86 -14.61
C ALA A 142 -23.35 2.68 -15.33
N ASP A 143 -22.75 1.49 -15.26
CA ASP A 143 -23.26 0.28 -15.92
C ASP A 143 -24.22 -0.51 -14.99
N ILE A 144 -24.41 -0.06 -13.74
CA ILE A 144 -25.27 -0.71 -12.74
C ILE A 144 -26.54 0.11 -12.56
N THR A 145 -27.69 -0.55 -12.73
CA THR A 145 -29.01 0.05 -12.52
C THR A 145 -29.85 -0.81 -11.58
N GLN A 146 -31.05 -0.37 -11.21
CA GLN A 146 -31.95 -1.21 -10.40
C GLN A 146 -32.48 -2.40 -11.21
N GLU A 147 -32.61 -2.21 -12.51
CA GLU A 147 -33.18 -3.12 -13.49
C GLU A 147 -32.18 -4.20 -13.93
N GLY A 148 -30.88 -3.93 -13.84
CA GLY A 148 -29.85 -4.87 -14.26
C GLY A 148 -28.44 -4.29 -14.32
N ILE A 149 -27.51 -5.16 -14.70
CA ILE A 149 -26.11 -4.82 -14.98
C ILE A 149 -25.90 -4.87 -16.49
N SER A 150 -25.45 -3.76 -17.06
CA SER A 150 -25.16 -3.64 -18.50
C SER A 150 -23.77 -4.19 -18.85
N ARG A 151 -23.47 -4.29 -20.15
CA ARG A 151 -22.10 -4.59 -20.59
C ARG A 151 -21.16 -3.45 -20.14
N PRO A 152 -19.89 -3.75 -19.80
CA PRO A 152 -18.92 -2.74 -19.43
C PRO A 152 -18.84 -1.62 -20.48
N SER A 153 -18.95 -0.37 -20.04
CA SER A 153 -18.83 0.81 -20.91
C SER A 153 -17.39 1.12 -21.33
N SER A 154 -16.41 0.63 -20.57
CA SER A 154 -14.98 0.77 -20.86
C SER A 154 -14.22 -0.48 -20.41
N ALA A 155 -12.99 -0.64 -20.88
CA ALA A 155 -12.03 -1.59 -20.35
C ALA A 155 -10.67 -0.88 -20.24
N PRO A 156 -9.94 -0.98 -19.10
CA PRO A 156 -10.37 -1.60 -17.84
C PRO A 156 -11.52 -0.83 -17.18
N THR A 157 -12.26 -1.48 -16.27
CA THR A 157 -13.33 -0.84 -15.48
C THR A 157 -12.79 -0.34 -14.14
N GLN A 158 -13.59 0.47 -13.43
CA GLN A 158 -13.31 0.84 -12.04
C GLN A 158 -13.17 -0.38 -11.11
N MET A 159 -13.88 -1.47 -11.41
CA MET A 159 -13.83 -2.69 -10.60
C MET A 159 -12.65 -3.59 -10.94
N SER A 160 -12.04 -3.46 -12.12
CA SER A 160 -10.92 -4.32 -12.53
C SER A 160 -9.75 -4.24 -11.53
N VAL A 161 -9.41 -3.04 -11.03
CA VAL A 161 -8.35 -2.89 -10.00
C VAL A 161 -8.69 -3.57 -8.69
N MET A 162 -9.97 -3.57 -8.29
CA MET A 162 -10.42 -4.24 -7.07
C MET A 162 -10.31 -5.76 -7.22
N MET A 163 -10.66 -6.29 -8.40
CA MET A 163 -10.51 -7.71 -8.70
C MET A 163 -9.04 -8.15 -8.67
N PHE A 164 -8.14 -7.37 -9.26
CA PHE A 164 -6.69 -7.64 -9.17
C PHE A 164 -6.18 -7.54 -7.73
N LYS A 165 -6.67 -6.60 -6.93
CA LYS A 165 -6.31 -6.51 -5.51
C LYS A 165 -6.78 -7.71 -4.69
N VAL A 166 -7.91 -8.32 -5.03
CA VAL A 166 -8.34 -9.57 -4.39
C VAL A 166 -7.39 -10.73 -4.75
N GLN A 167 -6.91 -10.80 -5.99
CA GLN A 167 -5.89 -11.80 -6.35
C GLN A 167 -4.57 -11.55 -5.63
N LEU A 168 -4.14 -10.28 -5.55
CA LEU A 168 -3.00 -9.88 -4.72
C LEU A 168 -3.18 -10.28 -3.26
N PHE A 169 -4.38 -10.12 -2.69
CA PHE A 169 -4.65 -10.54 -1.32
C PHE A 169 -4.37 -12.03 -1.14
N ARG A 170 -4.92 -12.86 -2.04
CA ARG A 170 -4.71 -14.32 -2.05
C ARG A 170 -3.24 -14.70 -2.13
N ILE A 171 -2.53 -14.18 -3.13
CA ILE A 171 -1.11 -14.49 -3.32
C ILE A 171 -0.29 -14.01 -2.12
N SER A 172 -0.59 -12.80 -1.61
CA SER A 172 0.10 -12.26 -0.43
C SER A 172 -0.09 -13.13 0.80
N THR A 173 -1.31 -13.60 1.08
CA THR A 173 -1.56 -14.50 2.22
C THR A 173 -0.83 -15.83 2.08
N GLN A 174 -0.80 -16.42 0.88
CA GLN A 174 -0.11 -17.69 0.63
C GLN A 174 1.41 -17.55 0.78
N ILE A 175 1.99 -16.48 0.21
CA ILE A 175 3.43 -16.19 0.35
C ILE A 175 3.76 -15.91 1.81
N CYS A 176 3.01 -15.07 2.51
CA CYS A 176 3.25 -14.75 3.92
C CYS A 176 3.17 -16.00 4.81
N HIS A 177 2.18 -16.87 4.58
CA HIS A 177 2.10 -18.16 5.28
C HIS A 177 3.33 -19.03 5.00
N HIS A 178 3.75 -19.15 3.73
CA HIS A 178 4.91 -19.94 3.33
C HIS A 178 6.22 -19.42 3.95
N ILE A 179 6.51 -18.12 3.86
CA ILE A 179 7.77 -17.54 4.36
C ILE A 179 7.86 -17.54 5.89
N SER A 180 6.72 -17.56 6.58
CA SER A 180 6.65 -17.71 8.04
C SER A 180 6.71 -19.18 8.49
N GLY A 181 6.49 -20.12 7.56
CA GLY A 181 6.44 -21.55 7.83
C GLY A 181 7.80 -22.27 7.77
N PRO A 182 7.82 -23.58 8.09
CA PRO A 182 9.03 -24.40 8.05
C PRO A 182 9.57 -24.62 6.63
N SER A 183 8.71 -24.55 5.61
CA SER A 183 9.05 -24.73 4.20
C SER A 183 9.64 -23.50 3.52
N ARG A 184 9.86 -22.38 4.24
CA ARG A 184 10.33 -21.09 3.68
C ARG A 184 11.65 -21.11 2.91
N LEU A 185 12.39 -22.22 2.97
CA LEU A 185 13.69 -22.42 2.31
C LEU A 185 13.60 -23.38 1.12
N GLU A 186 12.41 -23.89 0.80
CA GLU A 186 12.16 -24.79 -0.32
C GLU A 186 12.15 -24.02 -1.65
N ILE A 187 12.82 -24.59 -2.67
CA ILE A 187 13.00 -23.94 -3.98
C ILE A 187 11.78 -24.14 -4.88
N GLU A 188 11.04 -25.23 -4.73
CA GLU A 188 9.87 -25.52 -5.56
C GLU A 188 8.73 -24.51 -5.30
N PRO A 189 8.27 -24.28 -4.05
CA PRO A 189 7.30 -23.22 -3.76
C PRO A 189 7.79 -21.82 -4.15
N LEU A 190 9.09 -21.54 -4.01
CA LEU A 190 9.70 -20.30 -4.45
C LEU A 190 9.41 -20.05 -5.94
N ASN A 191 9.68 -21.04 -6.80
CA ASN A 191 9.48 -20.91 -8.25
C ASN A 191 8.00 -20.80 -8.63
N GLU A 192 7.12 -21.53 -7.94
CA GLU A 192 5.66 -21.46 -8.16
C GLU A 192 5.10 -20.07 -7.85
N PHE A 193 5.50 -19.48 -6.71
CA PHE A 193 5.10 -18.12 -6.37
C PHE A 193 5.69 -17.10 -7.33
N ASP A 194 6.93 -17.30 -7.78
CA ASP A 194 7.59 -16.41 -8.75
C ASP A 194 6.82 -16.35 -10.07
N ALA A 195 6.42 -17.52 -10.58
CA ALA A 195 5.59 -17.67 -11.77
C ALA A 195 4.20 -17.05 -11.59
N THR A 196 3.57 -17.27 -10.43
CA THR A 196 2.24 -16.73 -10.12
C THR A 196 2.25 -15.19 -10.10
N ILE A 197 3.26 -14.57 -9.48
CA ILE A 197 3.40 -13.11 -9.48
C ILE A 197 3.63 -12.60 -10.91
N ALA A 198 4.45 -13.28 -11.71
CA ALA A 198 4.74 -12.87 -13.08
C ALA A 198 3.50 -12.94 -14.00
N GLU A 199 2.68 -13.99 -13.86
CA GLU A 199 1.41 -14.11 -14.59
C GLU A 199 0.45 -12.96 -14.25
N GLU A 200 0.32 -12.62 -12.96
CA GLU A 200 -0.49 -11.48 -12.56
C GLU A 200 0.04 -10.15 -13.09
N GLN A 201 1.36 -9.92 -13.05
CA GLN A 201 1.96 -8.72 -13.66
C GLN A 201 1.64 -8.63 -15.15
N GLN A 202 1.75 -9.72 -15.90
CA GLN A 202 1.39 -9.76 -17.32
C GLN A 202 -0.08 -9.43 -17.57
N ARG A 203 -0.98 -9.92 -16.71
CA ARG A 203 -2.41 -9.60 -16.77
C ARG A 203 -2.68 -8.11 -16.53
N TRP A 204 -1.96 -7.49 -15.59
CA TRP A 204 -2.10 -6.05 -15.34
C TRP A 204 -1.50 -5.21 -16.45
N ASP A 205 -0.36 -5.62 -17.01
CA ASP A 205 0.25 -4.96 -18.17
C ASP A 205 -0.72 -4.96 -19.36
N SER A 206 -1.33 -6.11 -19.63
CA SER A 206 -2.33 -6.26 -20.71
C SER A 206 -3.60 -5.44 -20.47
N ALA A 207 -3.95 -5.19 -19.21
CA ALA A 207 -5.15 -4.44 -18.84
C ALA A 207 -4.94 -2.92 -18.83
N TYR A 208 -3.76 -2.44 -18.44
CA TYR A 208 -3.52 -1.02 -18.16
C TYR A 208 -2.49 -0.34 -19.05
N LEU A 209 -1.69 -1.10 -19.81
CA LEU A 209 -0.71 -0.54 -20.73
C LEU A 209 -1.18 -0.72 -22.18
N VAL A 210 -0.86 0.28 -23.01
CA VAL A 210 -1.05 0.26 -24.46
C VAL A 210 0.33 0.14 -25.08
N ASP A 211 0.61 -0.99 -25.74
CA ASP A 211 1.92 -1.30 -26.32
C ASP A 211 3.09 -1.15 -25.32
N GLY A 212 2.84 -1.52 -24.05
CA GLY A 212 3.82 -1.43 -22.97
C GLY A 212 4.02 -0.02 -22.40
N ALA A 213 3.22 0.96 -22.83
CA ALA A 213 3.28 2.34 -22.34
C ALA A 213 1.98 2.76 -21.63
N PRO A 214 2.04 3.75 -20.72
CA PRO A 214 0.85 4.31 -20.09
C PRO A 214 -0.11 4.94 -21.09
N ASN A 215 -1.42 4.71 -20.94
CA ASN A 215 -2.41 5.51 -21.64
C ASN A 215 -2.42 6.94 -21.06
N ILE A 216 -2.14 7.94 -21.90
CA ILE A 216 -2.08 9.35 -21.47
C ILE A 216 -3.49 9.94 -21.27
N LEU A 217 -4.52 9.28 -21.82
CA LEU A 217 -5.91 9.77 -21.82
C LEU A 217 -6.71 9.39 -20.58
N ASP A 218 -6.19 8.49 -19.74
CA ASP A 218 -6.89 8.05 -18.54
C ASP A 218 -5.96 7.98 -17.32
N SER A 219 -6.56 7.82 -16.15
CA SER A 219 -5.84 7.72 -14.88
C SER A 219 -5.50 6.27 -14.49
N SER A 220 -5.67 5.32 -15.41
CA SER A 220 -5.55 3.89 -15.12
C SER A 220 -4.09 3.46 -14.85
N TYR A 221 -3.13 4.24 -15.35
CA TYR A 221 -1.71 4.04 -15.06
C TYR A 221 -1.38 4.10 -13.56
N ALA A 222 -2.10 4.90 -12.78
CA ALA A 222 -1.92 4.92 -11.33
C ALA A 222 -2.28 3.57 -10.68
N TYR A 223 -3.32 2.89 -11.18
CA TYR A 223 -3.72 1.56 -10.71
C TYR A 223 -2.64 0.53 -11.05
N TRP A 224 -2.09 0.59 -12.26
CA TRP A 224 -0.94 -0.22 -12.65
C TRP A 224 0.25 -0.01 -11.70
N CYS A 225 0.64 1.23 -11.41
CA CYS A 225 1.73 1.53 -10.47
C CYS A 225 1.47 0.96 -9.07
N ILE A 226 0.22 1.01 -8.59
CA ILE A 226 -0.17 0.43 -7.30
C ILE A 226 0.02 -1.08 -7.31
N LEU A 227 -0.51 -1.78 -8.32
CA LEU A 227 -0.42 -3.25 -8.41
C LEU A 227 1.04 -3.72 -8.54
N GLN A 228 1.82 -3.06 -9.39
CA GLN A 228 3.24 -3.35 -9.56
C GLN A 228 4.06 -3.13 -8.28
N THR A 229 3.70 -2.12 -7.49
CA THR A 229 4.29 -1.87 -6.16
C THR A 229 4.05 -3.05 -5.21
N TYR A 230 2.93 -3.75 -5.32
CA TYR A 230 2.69 -4.97 -4.54
C TYR A 230 3.49 -6.16 -5.05
N ALA A 231 3.50 -6.43 -6.35
CA ALA A 231 4.25 -7.54 -6.93
C ALA A 231 5.74 -7.48 -6.57
N HIS A 232 6.38 -6.32 -6.77
CA HIS A 232 7.79 -6.17 -6.43
C HIS A 232 8.05 -6.27 -4.92
N GLN A 233 7.12 -5.82 -4.08
CA GLN A 233 7.24 -6.08 -2.64
C GLN A 233 7.20 -7.58 -2.35
N LEU A 234 6.30 -8.34 -2.98
CA LEU A 234 6.20 -9.79 -2.79
C LEU A 234 7.49 -10.50 -3.24
N TYR A 235 8.08 -10.10 -4.37
CA TYR A 235 9.40 -10.61 -4.78
C TYR A 235 10.47 -10.35 -3.71
N LEU A 236 10.54 -9.14 -3.15
CA LEU A 236 11.52 -8.84 -2.09
C LEU A 236 11.31 -9.71 -0.84
N LEU A 237 10.06 -10.01 -0.49
CA LEU A 237 9.73 -10.88 0.64
C LEU A 237 10.13 -12.34 0.38
N LEU A 238 9.75 -12.83 -0.79
CA LEU A 238 9.92 -14.21 -1.20
C LEU A 238 11.40 -14.59 -1.37
N HIS A 239 12.20 -13.72 -2.01
CA HIS A 239 13.62 -13.99 -2.29
C HIS A 239 14.57 -13.64 -1.14
N ARG A 240 14.08 -12.97 -0.08
CA ARG A 240 14.90 -12.53 1.06
C ARG A 240 15.81 -13.62 1.63
N PRO A 241 15.36 -14.86 1.88
CA PRO A 241 16.21 -15.89 2.49
C PRO A 241 17.39 -16.34 1.62
N PHE A 242 17.31 -16.10 0.30
CA PHE A 242 18.19 -16.70 -0.70
C PHE A 242 19.19 -15.71 -1.31
N ARG A 243 19.14 -14.41 -0.99
CA ARG A 243 19.93 -13.37 -1.68
C ARG A 243 21.39 -13.24 -1.22
N HIS A 244 21.71 -13.68 0.00
CA HIS A 244 23.01 -13.45 0.64
C HIS A 244 24.04 -14.50 0.27
N SER A 245 25.24 -14.09 -0.16
CA SER A 245 26.28 -15.03 -0.65
C SER A 245 26.86 -15.90 0.45
N ARG A 246 26.75 -15.44 1.70
CA ARG A 246 27.16 -16.17 2.91
C ARG A 246 26.12 -17.18 3.39
N SER A 247 24.90 -17.15 2.84
CA SER A 247 23.83 -18.08 3.21
C SER A 247 24.08 -19.46 2.59
N PRO A 248 23.83 -20.57 3.31
CA PRO A 248 23.86 -21.91 2.73
C PRO A 248 22.77 -22.14 1.68
N HIS A 249 21.76 -21.25 1.62
CA HIS A 249 20.66 -21.29 0.66
C HIS A 249 20.79 -20.18 -0.39
N PHE A 250 22.01 -19.70 -0.64
CA PHE A 250 22.23 -18.66 -1.63
C PHE A 250 21.79 -19.10 -3.03
N LEU A 251 21.02 -18.24 -3.71
CA LEU A 251 20.64 -18.36 -5.11
C LEU A 251 20.96 -17.06 -5.83
N ALA A 252 21.80 -17.13 -6.86
CA ALA A 252 22.17 -15.96 -7.66
C ALA A 252 20.94 -15.30 -8.32
N THR A 253 20.02 -16.11 -8.84
CA THR A 253 18.74 -15.66 -9.42
C THR A 253 17.87 -14.91 -8.42
N SER A 254 17.87 -15.32 -7.14
CA SER A 254 17.14 -14.61 -6.08
C SER A 254 17.73 -13.23 -5.80
N ARG A 255 19.06 -13.11 -5.82
CA ARG A 255 19.73 -11.80 -5.69
C ARG A 255 19.39 -10.89 -6.88
N GLU A 256 19.49 -11.41 -8.11
CA GLU A 256 19.13 -10.67 -9.32
C GLU A 256 17.68 -10.18 -9.25
N ARG A 257 16.75 -11.04 -8.82
CA ARG A 257 15.35 -10.66 -8.60
C ARG A 257 15.18 -9.57 -7.55
N CYS A 258 15.90 -9.65 -6.43
CA CYS A 258 15.89 -8.60 -5.41
C CYS A 258 16.39 -7.26 -5.97
N ILE A 259 17.51 -7.25 -6.70
CA ILE A 259 18.05 -6.04 -7.33
C ILE A 259 17.04 -5.45 -8.33
N ALA A 260 16.53 -6.28 -9.24
CA ALA A 260 15.56 -5.85 -10.25
C ALA A 260 14.27 -5.30 -9.62
N SER A 261 13.72 -6.00 -8.62
CA SER A 261 12.48 -5.58 -7.95
C SER A 261 12.68 -4.32 -7.11
N SER A 262 13.84 -4.17 -6.45
CA SER A 262 14.17 -2.95 -5.74
C SER A 262 14.29 -1.75 -6.68
N ALA A 263 15.00 -1.91 -7.80
CA ALA A 263 15.14 -0.87 -8.80
C ALA A 263 13.77 -0.47 -9.38
N ALA A 264 12.91 -1.45 -9.66
CA ALA A 264 11.55 -1.20 -10.14
C ALA A 264 10.69 -0.44 -9.10
N LEU A 265 10.73 -0.80 -7.81
CA LEU A 265 10.01 -0.07 -6.75
C LEU A 265 10.46 1.38 -6.61
N ILE A 266 11.78 1.62 -6.63
CA ILE A 266 12.34 2.98 -6.60
C ILE A 266 11.93 3.74 -7.87
N GLY A 267 11.91 3.06 -9.02
CA GLY A 267 11.42 3.59 -10.29
C GLY A 267 9.95 3.98 -10.28
N ILE A 268 9.06 3.15 -9.72
CA ILE A 268 7.63 3.44 -9.58
C ILE A 268 7.42 4.63 -8.62
N HIS A 269 8.15 4.67 -7.51
CA HIS A 269 8.12 5.83 -6.60
C HIS A 269 8.52 7.11 -7.35
N ARG A 270 9.57 7.05 -8.18
CA ARG A 270 9.98 8.18 -9.04
C ARG A 270 8.88 8.57 -10.03
N GLN A 271 8.27 7.60 -10.71
CA GLN A 271 7.18 7.86 -11.66
C GLN A 271 6.02 8.60 -11.00
N ILE A 272 5.54 8.14 -9.84
CA ILE A 272 4.45 8.82 -9.13
C ILE A 272 4.85 10.24 -8.70
N TYR A 273 6.12 10.46 -8.37
CA TYR A 273 6.64 11.77 -7.95
C TYR A 273 6.78 12.77 -9.11
N GLU A 274 7.26 12.31 -10.26
CA GLU A 274 7.73 13.17 -11.36
C GLU A 274 6.72 13.27 -12.53
N VAL A 275 5.92 12.22 -12.78
CA VAL A 275 5.06 12.16 -13.97
C VAL A 275 3.80 13.01 -13.77
N PRO A 276 3.52 14.01 -14.65
CA PRO A 276 2.37 14.88 -14.51
C PRO A 276 1.01 14.15 -14.46
N LEU A 277 0.86 13.06 -15.22
CA LEU A 277 -0.34 12.22 -15.24
C LEU A 277 -0.67 11.64 -13.85
N LEU A 278 0.35 11.40 -13.03
CA LEU A 278 0.21 10.80 -11.70
C LEU A 278 0.08 11.84 -10.58
N ARG A 279 0.08 13.13 -10.89
CA ARG A 279 -0.04 14.21 -9.90
C ARG A 279 -1.26 14.08 -8.96
N PRO A 280 -2.46 13.65 -9.42
CA PRO A 280 -3.60 13.41 -8.52
C PRO A 280 -3.35 12.30 -7.48
N TYR A 281 -2.33 11.46 -7.71
CA TYR A 281 -1.99 10.28 -6.91
C TYR A 281 -0.77 10.47 -6.01
N LEU A 282 -0.22 11.69 -5.92
CA LEU A 282 0.92 12.01 -5.02
C LEU A 282 0.66 11.67 -3.55
N TRP A 283 -0.60 11.56 -3.14
CA TRP A 283 -0.96 11.11 -1.80
C TRP A 283 -0.49 9.67 -1.50
N LEU A 284 -0.30 8.81 -2.51
CA LEU A 284 0.26 7.46 -2.35
C LEU A 284 1.68 7.48 -1.77
N LEU A 285 2.47 8.51 -2.11
CA LEU A 285 3.83 8.70 -1.61
C LEU A 285 3.88 9.15 -0.14
N ARG A 286 2.74 9.43 0.50
CA ARG A 286 2.74 9.81 1.93
C ARG A 286 2.69 8.60 2.86
N GLY A 287 2.42 7.41 2.32
CA GLY A 287 2.23 6.19 3.10
C GLY A 287 3.01 5.01 2.54
N VAL A 288 2.25 3.97 2.20
CA VAL A 288 2.76 2.63 1.92
C VAL A 288 3.74 2.56 0.74
N THR A 289 3.56 3.38 -0.30
CA THR A 289 4.48 3.38 -1.45
C THR A 289 5.89 3.81 -1.05
N SER A 290 6.03 4.83 -0.21
CA SER A 290 7.33 5.31 0.28
C SER A 290 7.98 4.32 1.24
N LEU A 291 7.17 3.66 2.07
CA LEU A 291 7.65 2.58 2.93
C LEU A 291 8.20 1.40 2.13
N LYS A 292 7.52 1.00 1.04
CA LYS A 292 8.00 -0.04 0.13
C LYS A 292 9.25 0.39 -0.65
N ALA A 293 9.34 1.66 -1.05
CA ALA A 293 10.54 2.19 -1.69
C ALA A 293 11.76 2.20 -0.74
N LEU A 294 11.55 2.44 0.56
CA LEU A 294 12.59 2.28 1.56
C LEU A 294 13.00 0.80 1.72
N HIS A 295 12.04 -0.11 1.82
CA HIS A 295 12.35 -1.54 1.89
C HIS A 295 13.16 -2.00 0.67
N ALA A 296 12.80 -1.52 -0.52
CA ALA A 296 13.58 -1.71 -1.73
C ALA A 296 14.99 -1.15 -1.63
N ALA A 297 15.17 0.05 -1.08
CA ALA A 297 16.48 0.66 -0.89
C ALA A 297 17.37 -0.14 0.07
N VAL A 298 16.81 -0.63 1.18
CA VAL A 298 17.51 -1.51 2.13
C VAL A 298 17.91 -2.82 1.46
N ALA A 299 16.97 -3.49 0.78
CA ALA A 299 17.24 -4.74 0.08
C ALA A 299 18.27 -4.58 -1.04
N LEU A 300 18.22 -3.45 -1.77
CA LEU A 300 19.18 -3.13 -2.83
C LEU A 300 20.57 -2.90 -2.24
N ASN A 301 20.68 -2.06 -1.22
CA ASN A 301 21.94 -1.83 -0.52
C ASN A 301 22.56 -3.14 -0.04
N SER A 302 21.77 -3.94 0.66
CA SER A 302 22.15 -5.27 1.15
C SER A 302 22.68 -6.20 0.05
N CYS A 303 22.02 -6.23 -1.12
CA CYS A 303 22.51 -7.00 -2.26
C CYS A 303 23.83 -6.45 -2.81
N LEU A 304 23.98 -5.13 -2.91
CA LEU A 304 25.17 -4.47 -3.46
C LEU A 304 26.42 -4.67 -2.59
N LEU A 305 26.27 -4.67 -1.26
CA LEU A 305 27.37 -4.95 -0.32
C LEU A 305 27.94 -6.36 -0.49
N ASP A 306 27.10 -7.32 -0.89
CA ASP A 306 27.49 -8.71 -1.14
C ASP A 306 28.07 -8.95 -2.55
N MET A 307 28.16 -7.92 -3.40
CA MET A 307 28.66 -8.05 -4.79
C MET A 307 30.18 -7.90 -4.89
N SER A 308 30.74 -8.49 -5.94
CA SER A 308 32.14 -8.29 -6.30
C SER A 308 32.44 -6.79 -6.54
N PRO A 309 33.63 -6.30 -6.18
CA PRO A 309 34.06 -4.92 -6.47
C PRO A 309 34.00 -4.55 -7.97
N SER A 310 33.99 -5.54 -8.86
CA SER A 310 33.86 -5.38 -10.31
C SER A 310 32.42 -5.11 -10.80
N PHE A 311 31.42 -5.19 -9.92
CA PHE A 311 30.02 -4.95 -10.28
C PHE A 311 29.74 -3.46 -10.44
N GLU A 312 29.14 -3.08 -11.56
CA GLU A 312 28.76 -1.69 -11.86
C GLU A 312 27.57 -1.23 -11.01
N SER A 313 27.85 -0.84 -9.76
CA SER A 313 26.85 -0.37 -8.80
C SER A 313 26.50 1.13 -8.94
N GLY A 314 27.18 1.86 -9.85
CA GLY A 314 27.08 3.31 -9.97
C GLY A 314 25.65 3.82 -10.21
N LEU A 315 24.94 3.19 -11.16
CA LEU A 315 23.56 3.56 -11.50
C LEU A 315 22.60 3.36 -10.31
N TYR A 316 22.73 2.23 -9.60
CA TYR A 316 21.89 1.94 -8.43
C TYR A 316 22.16 2.91 -7.28
N ARG A 317 23.41 3.29 -7.06
CA ARG A 317 23.80 4.28 -6.05
C ARG A 317 23.23 5.66 -6.38
N GLU A 318 23.25 6.06 -7.65
CA GLU A 318 22.65 7.31 -8.09
C GLU A 318 21.14 7.34 -7.82
N GLU A 319 20.43 6.24 -8.11
CA GLU A 319 19.00 6.14 -7.84
C GLU A 319 18.66 6.16 -6.34
N LEU A 320 19.51 5.56 -5.48
CA LEU A 320 19.39 5.68 -4.03
C LEU A 320 19.58 7.13 -3.56
N ASN A 321 20.56 7.85 -4.11
CA ASN A 321 20.77 9.26 -3.80
C ASN A 321 19.57 10.13 -4.21
N LYS A 322 19.01 9.90 -5.39
CA LYS A 322 17.79 10.59 -5.84
C LYS A 322 16.59 10.24 -4.95
N LEU A 323 16.48 9.00 -4.47
CA LEU A 323 15.44 8.61 -3.52
C LEU A 323 15.54 9.38 -2.21
N VAL A 324 16.75 9.58 -1.68
CA VAL A 324 16.98 10.36 -0.44
C VAL A 324 16.42 11.77 -0.58
N LEU A 325 16.70 12.44 -1.70
CA LEU A 325 16.21 13.78 -1.99
C LEU A 325 14.68 13.82 -2.12
N ARG A 326 14.08 12.83 -2.81
CA ARG A 326 12.61 12.73 -2.90
C ARG A 326 11.97 12.55 -1.53
N MET A 327 12.54 11.69 -0.67
CA MET A 327 12.05 11.47 0.69
C MET A 327 12.20 12.71 1.57
N GLU A 328 13.29 13.47 1.41
CA GLU A 328 13.49 14.76 2.07
C GLU A 328 12.39 15.75 1.69
N ASN A 329 12.10 15.90 0.40
CA ASN A 329 11.06 16.80 -0.11
C ASN A 329 9.67 16.40 0.41
N LEU A 330 9.41 15.10 0.57
CA LEU A 330 8.14 14.58 1.08
C LEU A 330 8.04 14.61 2.62
N SER A 331 9.16 14.77 3.33
CA SER A 331 9.23 14.66 4.80
C SER A 331 8.33 15.65 5.54
N ARG A 332 8.10 16.84 4.98
CA ARG A 332 7.22 17.86 5.57
C ARG A 332 5.75 17.46 5.55
N ARG A 333 5.38 16.50 4.69
CA ARG A 333 3.99 16.08 4.45
C ARG A 333 3.72 14.65 4.94
N SER A 334 4.74 13.94 5.43
CA SER A 334 4.66 12.54 5.86
C SER A 334 5.77 12.20 6.85
N ALA A 335 5.40 11.81 8.06
CA ALA A 335 6.32 11.28 9.06
C ALA A 335 7.01 9.99 8.60
N ILE A 336 6.34 9.18 7.76
CA ILE A 336 6.94 7.98 7.14
C ILE A 336 8.12 8.42 6.25
N CYS A 337 7.93 9.43 5.41
CA CYS A 337 9.00 9.96 4.57
C CYS A 337 10.13 10.60 5.39
N LEU A 338 9.80 11.29 6.49
CA LEU A 338 10.80 11.83 7.42
C LEU A 338 11.66 10.74 8.07
N LYS A 339 11.04 9.66 8.56
CA LYS A 339 11.74 8.48 9.11
C LYS A 339 12.58 7.80 8.02
N ALA A 340 12.00 7.56 6.85
CA ALA A 340 12.68 6.94 5.71
C ALA A 340 13.90 7.74 5.28
N HIS A 341 13.80 9.07 5.18
CA HIS A 341 14.92 9.95 4.85
C HIS A 341 16.09 9.79 5.83
N ARG A 342 15.83 9.77 7.14
CA ARG A 342 16.88 9.57 8.16
C ARG A 342 17.59 8.22 8.01
N LEU A 343 16.85 7.16 7.71
CA LEU A 343 17.43 5.83 7.49
C LEU A 343 18.23 5.77 6.19
N LEU A 344 17.73 6.37 5.12
CA LEU A 344 18.45 6.43 3.85
C LEU A 344 19.77 7.20 3.98
N LEU A 345 19.82 8.26 4.80
CA LEU A 345 21.08 8.95 5.13
C LEU A 345 22.08 8.00 5.83
N GLN A 346 21.61 7.17 6.76
CA GLN A 346 22.46 6.18 7.42
C GLN A 346 23.00 5.15 6.42
N LEU A 347 22.17 4.66 5.50
CA LEU A 347 22.62 3.77 4.42
C LEU A 347 23.68 4.46 3.55
N GLN A 348 23.50 5.74 3.20
CA GLN A 348 24.51 6.53 2.48
C GLN A 348 25.86 6.59 3.19
N THR A 349 25.87 6.77 4.52
CA THR A 349 27.12 6.82 5.29
C THR A 349 27.86 5.48 5.31
N GLN A 350 27.15 4.35 5.29
CA GLN A 350 27.78 3.03 5.23
C GLN A 350 28.59 2.84 3.94
N PHE A 351 28.10 3.35 2.80
CA PHE A 351 28.83 3.34 1.54
C PHE A 351 30.10 4.22 1.55
N GLY A 352 30.08 5.33 2.29
CA GLY A 352 31.24 6.24 2.38
C GLY A 352 32.42 5.64 3.15
N VAL A 353 32.14 4.77 4.11
CA VAL A 353 33.14 4.14 4.99
C VAL A 353 33.83 2.94 4.31
N GLU A 354 33.21 2.27 3.34
CA GLU A 354 33.84 1.16 2.60
C GLU A 354 35.07 1.57 1.76
N ASN A 355 35.28 2.86 1.51
CA ASN A 355 36.53 3.37 0.93
C ASN A 355 37.69 3.45 1.94
N GLN A 356 37.46 3.12 3.22
CA GLN A 356 38.50 2.96 4.24
C GLN A 356 38.31 1.62 4.93
N GLN A 357 39.18 0.66 4.62
CA GLN A 357 39.21 -0.67 5.25
C GLN A 357 39.15 -0.56 6.79
N LEU A 358 38.04 -0.97 7.40
CA LEU A 358 37.97 -1.24 8.83
C LEU A 358 37.84 -2.76 9.06
N PRO A 359 38.59 -3.35 10.01
CA PRO A 359 38.50 -4.77 10.29
C PRO A 359 37.25 -5.07 11.13
N ASN A 360 36.49 -6.09 10.69
CA ASN A 360 35.54 -6.87 11.48
C ASN A 360 34.60 -6.09 12.42
N SER A 361 33.55 -5.50 11.86
CA SER A 361 32.25 -5.41 12.56
C SER A 361 31.27 -6.37 11.89
N GLY A 362 31.24 -7.63 12.36
CA GLY A 362 30.29 -8.66 11.92
C GLY A 362 28.84 -8.41 12.41
N PRO A 363 28.00 -9.45 12.50
CA PRO A 363 26.60 -9.57 12.01
C PRO A 363 25.54 -8.63 12.64
N ARG A 364 25.94 -7.73 13.54
CA ARG A 364 25.07 -6.99 14.45
C ARG A 364 24.32 -5.83 13.78
N CYS A 365 24.88 -5.19 12.75
CA CYS A 365 24.20 -4.08 12.06
C CYS A 365 23.19 -4.58 11.02
N GLU A 366 23.53 -5.65 10.30
CA GLU A 366 22.65 -6.32 9.34
C GLU A 366 21.43 -6.93 10.04
N SER A 367 21.61 -7.66 11.16
CA SER A 367 20.48 -8.19 11.93
C SER A 367 19.56 -7.07 12.46
N THR A 368 20.13 -5.93 12.84
CA THR A 368 19.35 -4.77 13.31
C THR A 368 18.53 -4.17 12.16
N ILE A 369 19.10 -3.87 11.00
CA ILE A 369 18.36 -3.28 9.85
C ILE A 369 17.33 -4.26 9.27
N GLU A 370 17.61 -5.56 9.34
CA GLU A 370 16.73 -6.63 8.88
C GLU A 370 15.55 -6.89 9.82
N ASP A 371 15.72 -6.75 11.13
CA ASP A 371 14.64 -6.77 12.12
C ASP A 371 13.75 -5.51 12.00
N TRP A 372 14.27 -4.37 11.52
CA TRP A 372 13.50 -3.13 11.30
C TRP A 372 12.53 -3.18 10.12
N THR A 373 12.55 -4.28 9.36
CA THR A 373 11.49 -4.60 8.39
C THR A 373 10.21 -5.12 9.08
N ASP A 374 10.25 -5.34 10.40
CA ASP A 374 9.04 -5.45 11.20
C ASP A 374 8.37 -4.06 11.25
N MET A 375 7.49 -3.83 10.27
CA MET A 375 6.76 -2.58 10.09
C MET A 375 5.94 -2.18 11.33
N ARG A 376 5.81 -3.06 12.33
CA ARG A 376 5.26 -2.74 13.66
C ARG A 376 5.94 -1.53 14.33
N GLU A 377 7.25 -1.35 14.18
CA GLU A 377 7.99 -0.22 14.80
C GLU A 377 7.78 1.13 14.08
N TRP A 378 7.14 1.10 12.91
CA TRP A 378 6.90 2.29 12.10
C TRP A 378 5.64 3.06 12.51
N PHE A 379 4.71 2.37 13.20
CA PHE A 379 3.46 2.93 13.69
C PHE A 379 3.68 3.58 15.06
N GLY A 380 3.16 4.80 15.22
CA GLY A 380 3.47 5.61 16.40
C GLY A 380 2.86 5.05 17.68
N ALA A 381 3.66 4.96 18.74
CA ALA A 381 3.17 4.67 20.10
C ALA A 381 2.25 5.77 20.66
N ASP A 382 2.29 6.97 20.08
CA ASP A 382 1.56 8.15 20.56
C ASP A 382 0.30 8.40 19.74
N LEU A 383 -0.81 7.65 19.92
CA LEU A 383 -2.11 8.08 19.38
C LEU A 383 -3.36 7.35 19.93
N PHE A 384 -3.41 7.14 21.24
CA PHE A 384 -4.69 7.12 21.95
C PHE A 384 -4.94 8.49 22.58
N ASN A 385 -5.42 9.44 21.78
CA ASN A 385 -6.12 10.58 22.34
C ASN A 385 -7.51 10.66 21.71
N TRP A 386 -8.40 9.79 22.20
CA TRP A 386 -9.84 9.98 22.06
C TRP A 386 -10.27 11.13 22.98
N ASN A 387 -9.75 12.34 22.76
CA ASN A 387 -10.26 13.54 23.44
C ASN A 387 -11.65 13.87 22.86
N LEU A 388 -12.61 13.03 23.23
CA LEU A 388 -14.05 13.23 23.08
C LEU A 388 -14.54 14.39 23.97
N ASP A 389 -13.70 14.88 24.89
CA ASP A 389 -14.03 15.92 25.86
C ASP A 389 -14.06 17.35 25.27
N ASN A 390 -13.56 17.58 24.06
CA ASN A 390 -13.64 18.89 23.41
C ASN A 390 -14.89 19.09 22.51
N VAL A 391 -15.85 18.16 22.54
CA VAL A 391 -17.14 18.31 21.84
C VAL A 391 -18.17 19.07 22.70
N GLY A 392 -17.86 19.38 23.96
CA GLY A 392 -18.70 20.17 24.85
C GLY A 392 -18.39 21.66 24.80
N ASN A 393 -18.70 22.35 23.69
CA ASN A 393 -19.01 23.79 23.66
C ASN A 393 -19.43 24.22 22.25
N ILE A 394 -20.65 23.85 21.88
CA ILE A 394 -21.40 24.57 20.85
C ILE A 394 -22.19 25.66 21.58
N PRO A 395 -22.03 26.95 21.26
CA PRO A 395 -22.87 27.99 21.84
C PRO A 395 -24.30 27.76 21.36
N VAL A 396 -25.21 27.63 22.33
CA VAL A 396 -26.65 27.67 22.07
C VAL A 396 -26.98 29.04 21.48
N VAL A 397 -27.49 29.05 20.25
CA VAL A 397 -28.35 30.12 19.73
C VAL A 397 -29.58 29.45 19.15
#